data_AF-A0A7L4YQI4-F1
#
_entry.id   AF-A0A7L4YQI4-F1
#
_cell.length_a   1.000
_cell.length_b   1.000
_cell.length_c   1.000
_cell.angle_alpha   90.00
_cell.angle_beta   90.00
_cell.angle_gamma   90.00
#
_symmetry.space_group_name_H-M   'P 1'
#
loop_
_entity.id
_entity.type
_entity.pdbx_description
1 polymer ?
#
loop_
_entity_poly.entity_id
_entity_poly.type
_entity_poly.pdbx_seq_one_letter_code
_entity_poly.pdbx_strand_id
1 'polypeptide(L)'
;MQWSDLQLTHSTGIAEPLHAAGDLLLCPDGPVALVPVGHRFVFGEYDVTAVWVSVSAMPETVKELDERDQVTGTLDRAELWVAAYPVVADGALLRSLANFDAPVELLRALLNAGREVRALAEDPADR
;
A
#
# COMPACT_ATOMS: atom_id res chain seq x y z
N MET A 1 -10.37 6.86 -1.77
CA MET A 1 -10.43 5.46 -1.32
C MET A 1 -10.85 5.44 0.14
N GLN A 2 -11.85 4.64 0.47
CA GLN A 2 -12.41 4.41 1.80
C GLN A 2 -11.98 3.03 2.31
N TRP A 3 -12.13 2.74 3.60
CA TRP A 3 -11.81 1.42 4.17
C TRP A 3 -12.60 0.30 3.50
N SER A 4 -13.89 0.54 3.20
CA SER A 4 -14.77 -0.37 2.47
C SER A 4 -14.36 -0.66 1.03
N ASP A 5 -13.43 0.11 0.47
CA ASP A 5 -12.87 -0.16 -0.85
C ASP A 5 -11.75 -1.22 -0.78
N LEU A 6 -11.35 -1.66 0.42
CA LEU A 6 -10.28 -2.63 0.64
C LEU A 6 -10.80 -3.91 1.32
N GLN A 7 -10.08 -4.99 1.09
CA GLN A 7 -10.24 -6.27 1.76
C GLN A 7 -8.89 -6.80 2.23
N LEU A 8 -8.89 -7.48 3.37
CA LEU A 8 -7.79 -8.27 3.88
C LEU A 8 -7.79 -9.63 3.19
N THR A 9 -6.65 -10.02 2.62
CA THR A 9 -6.42 -11.38 2.12
C THR A 9 -5.18 -11.92 2.84
N HIS A 10 -5.21 -13.19 3.24
CA HIS A 10 -4.08 -13.87 3.88
C HIS A 10 -3.94 -15.28 3.32
N SER A 11 -2.87 -16.00 3.66
CA SER A 11 -2.47 -17.26 3.02
C SER A 11 -3.50 -18.40 3.09
N THR A 12 -4.45 -18.36 4.03
CA THR A 12 -5.56 -19.33 4.14
C THR A 12 -6.76 -19.00 3.23
N GLY A 13 -6.72 -17.86 2.53
CA GLY A 13 -7.55 -17.57 1.36
C GLY A 13 -8.90 -16.91 1.62
N ILE A 14 -9.22 -16.50 2.85
CA ILE A 14 -10.45 -15.76 3.13
C ILE A 14 -10.18 -14.27 2.92
N ALA A 15 -10.83 -13.70 1.91
CA ALA A 15 -10.85 -12.26 1.67
C ALA A 15 -11.98 -11.63 2.50
N GLU A 16 -11.63 -10.71 3.41
CA GLU A 16 -12.57 -10.07 4.32
C GLU A 16 -12.58 -8.55 4.07
N PRO A 17 -13.74 -7.95 3.73
CA PRO A 17 -13.85 -6.50 3.57
C PRO A 17 -13.45 -5.76 4.84
N LEU A 18 -12.74 -4.64 4.69
CA LEU A 18 -12.45 -3.72 5.79
C LEU A 18 -13.60 -2.73 5.95
N HIS A 19 -14.04 -2.51 7.17
CA HIS A 19 -15.06 -1.52 7.54
C HIS A 19 -14.42 -0.29 8.18
N ALA A 20 -13.31 -0.48 8.90
CA ALA A 20 -12.56 0.58 9.56
C ALA A 20 -11.09 0.18 9.76
N ALA A 21 -10.26 1.14 10.16
CA ALA A 21 -8.86 0.90 10.54
C ALA A 21 -8.71 -0.13 11.65
N GLY A 22 -9.67 -0.18 12.59
CA GLY A 22 -9.66 -1.11 13.71
C GLY A 22 -9.71 -2.59 13.30
N ASP A 23 -10.20 -2.91 12.11
CA ASP A 23 -10.21 -4.28 11.60
C ASP A 23 -8.78 -4.81 11.34
N LEU A 24 -7.80 -3.91 11.17
CA LEU A 24 -6.40 -4.28 11.07
C LEU A 24 -5.88 -4.96 12.33
N LEU A 25 -6.47 -4.69 13.51
CA LEU A 25 -6.10 -5.35 14.77
C LEU A 25 -6.31 -6.87 14.74
N LEU A 26 -7.13 -7.37 13.81
CA LEU A 26 -7.44 -8.79 13.64
C LEU A 26 -6.46 -9.50 12.72
N CYS A 27 -5.50 -8.80 12.11
CA CYS A 27 -4.53 -9.40 11.19
C CYS A 27 -3.68 -10.47 11.89
N PRO A 28 -3.54 -11.68 11.32
CA PRO A 28 -2.61 -12.69 11.85
C PRO A 28 -1.16 -12.24 11.67
N ASP A 29 -0.22 -12.87 12.38
CA ASP A 29 1.20 -12.69 12.08
C ASP A 29 1.56 -13.28 10.71
N GLY A 30 2.53 -12.66 10.03
CA GLY A 30 2.97 -13.08 8.71
C GLY A 30 2.39 -12.22 7.57
N PRO A 31 2.56 -12.64 6.30
CA PRO A 31 2.23 -11.80 5.16
C PRO A 31 0.71 -11.66 5.01
N VAL A 32 0.24 -10.42 5.00
CA VAL A 32 -1.16 -10.02 4.83
C VAL A 32 -1.24 -9.01 3.69
N ALA A 33 -2.19 -9.22 2.79
CA ALA A 33 -2.43 -8.38 1.63
C ALA A 33 -3.66 -7.51 1.86
N LEU A 34 -3.49 -6.22 1.67
CA LEU A 34 -4.57 -5.24 1.54
C LEU A 34 -4.83 -5.03 0.05
N VAL A 35 -6.02 -5.39 -0.40
CA VAL A 35 -6.36 -5.49 -1.82
C VAL A 35 -7.64 -4.68 -2.06
N PRO A 36 -7.78 -3.97 -3.20
CA PRO A 36 -9.08 -3.39 -3.54
C PRO A 36 -10.18 -4.45 -3.63
N VAL A 37 -11.38 -4.14 -3.15
CA VAL A 37 -12.51 -5.07 -3.23
C VAL A 37 -12.78 -5.45 -4.69
N GLY A 38 -12.99 -6.74 -4.94
CA GLY A 38 -13.23 -7.28 -6.28
C GLY A 38 -11.95 -7.54 -7.09
N HIS A 39 -10.77 -7.12 -6.63
CA HIS A 39 -9.51 -7.50 -7.25
C HIS A 39 -9.12 -8.92 -6.83
N ARG A 40 -8.68 -9.72 -7.81
CA ARG A 40 -8.07 -11.02 -7.55
C ARG A 40 -6.62 -10.82 -7.13
N PHE A 41 -6.25 -11.37 -5.99
CA PHE A 41 -4.87 -11.37 -5.50
C PHE A 41 -4.43 -12.80 -5.21
N VAL A 42 -3.26 -13.19 -5.73
CA VAL A 42 -2.68 -14.51 -5.51
C VAL A 42 -1.44 -14.33 -4.64
N PHE A 43 -1.42 -15.01 -3.50
CA PHE A 43 -0.26 -14.99 -2.63
C PHE A 43 0.90 -15.76 -3.27
N GLY A 44 2.01 -15.05 -3.51
CA GLY A 44 3.32 -15.66 -3.74
C GLY A 44 4.11 -15.81 -2.44
N GLU A 45 5.40 -16.08 -2.57
CA GLU A 45 6.35 -16.04 -1.46
C GLU A 45 6.75 -14.59 -1.18
N TYR A 46 6.18 -14.00 -0.12
CA TYR A 46 6.49 -12.63 0.30
C TYR A 46 7.30 -12.63 1.59
N ASP A 47 8.46 -11.97 1.52
CA ASP A 47 9.30 -11.69 2.68
C ASP A 47 8.63 -10.62 3.56
N VAL A 48 8.31 -11.00 4.78
CA VAL A 48 7.62 -10.16 5.78
C VAL A 48 8.49 -9.02 6.29
N THR A 49 9.80 -9.02 6.04
CA THR A 49 10.70 -7.92 6.43
C THR A 49 10.59 -6.70 5.49
N ALA A 50 9.98 -6.87 4.31
CA ALA A 50 9.71 -5.83 3.33
C ALA A 50 8.22 -5.45 3.29
N VAL A 51 7.92 -4.29 2.70
CA VAL A 51 6.57 -3.89 2.28
C VAL A 51 6.52 -4.03 0.76
N TRP A 52 5.59 -4.84 0.26
CA TRP A 52 5.37 -5.01 -1.17
C TRP A 52 4.18 -4.17 -1.60
N VAL A 53 4.30 -3.45 -2.71
CA VAL A 53 3.29 -2.48 -3.13
C VAL A 53 3.14 -2.46 -4.64
N SER A 54 1.92 -2.21 -5.11
CA SER A 54 1.66 -1.93 -6.52
C SER A 54 2.32 -0.61 -6.89
N VAL A 55 3.03 -0.57 -8.01
CA VAL A 55 3.74 0.64 -8.46
C VAL A 55 3.51 0.86 -9.94
N SER A 56 3.12 2.09 -10.28
CA SER A 56 3.05 2.54 -11.67
C SER A 56 4.00 3.70 -11.90
N ALA A 57 4.44 3.87 -13.15
CA ALA A 57 5.25 5.03 -13.51
C ALA A 57 4.46 6.33 -13.33
N MET A 58 5.12 7.40 -12.88
CA MET A 58 4.48 8.71 -12.71
C MET A 58 3.96 9.25 -14.06
N PRO A 59 2.63 9.38 -14.27
CA PRO A 59 2.10 9.81 -15.57
C PRO A 59 2.28 11.31 -15.79
N GLU A 60 2.23 12.10 -14.71
CA GLU A 60 2.16 13.55 -14.75
C GLU A 60 3.51 14.22 -14.44
N THR A 61 3.60 15.51 -14.77
CA THR A 61 4.76 16.32 -14.38
C THR A 61 4.64 16.68 -12.91
N VAL A 62 5.68 16.39 -12.12
CA VAL A 62 5.70 16.70 -10.68
C VAL A 62 6.51 17.97 -10.44
N LYS A 63 5.91 18.92 -9.71
CA LYS A 63 6.55 20.18 -9.31
C LYS A 63 7.02 20.08 -7.87
N GLU A 64 8.23 20.55 -7.63
CA GLU A 64 8.75 20.74 -6.28
C GLU A 64 8.27 22.09 -5.76
N LEU A 65 7.83 22.10 -4.50
CA LEU A 65 7.31 23.29 -3.81
C LEU A 65 8.20 23.62 -2.61
N ASP A 66 8.36 24.90 -2.32
CA ASP A 66 8.95 25.37 -1.06
C ASP A 66 7.92 25.43 0.09
N GLU A 67 8.37 25.88 1.26
CA GLU A 67 7.53 26.05 2.46
C GLU A 67 6.41 27.10 2.31
N ARG A 68 6.38 27.86 1.21
CA ARG A 68 5.37 28.88 0.89
C ARG A 68 4.49 28.46 -0.30
N ASP A 69 4.50 27.17 -0.64
CA ASP A 69 3.79 26.59 -1.78
C ASP A 69 4.21 27.21 -3.14
N GLN A 70 5.43 27.74 -3.26
CA GLN A 70 5.96 28.25 -4.52
C GLN A 70 6.74 27.19 -5.27
N VAL A 71 6.57 27.15 -6.60
CA VAL A 71 7.28 26.19 -7.47
C VAL A 71 8.76 26.55 -7.53
N THR A 72 9.62 25.66 -7.01
CA THR A 72 11.09 25.78 -7.07
C THR A 72 11.70 25.01 -8.22
N GLY A 73 11.03 23.96 -8.67
CA GLY A 73 11.61 23.02 -9.62
C GLY A 73 10.60 22.06 -10.23
N THR A 74 11.12 21.17 -11.08
CA THR A 74 10.38 20.05 -11.66
C THR A 74 11.19 18.79 -11.41
N LEU A 75 10.58 17.79 -10.79
CA LEU A 75 11.21 16.50 -10.59
C LEU A 75 11.16 15.69 -11.88
N ASP A 76 12.20 14.90 -12.15
CA ASP A 76 12.19 14.00 -13.30
C ASP A 76 11.20 12.85 -13.03
N ARG A 77 10.08 12.85 -13.76
CA ARG A 77 9.05 11.82 -13.63
C ARG A 77 9.55 10.42 -13.98
N ALA A 78 10.64 10.30 -14.76
CA ALA A 78 11.22 9.00 -15.10
C ALA A 78 11.84 8.29 -13.88
N GLU A 79 12.15 9.05 -12.83
CA GLU A 79 12.69 8.54 -11.57
C GLU A 79 11.61 8.38 -10.49
N LEU A 80 10.33 8.63 -10.83
CA LEU A 80 9.22 8.63 -9.90
C LEU A 80 8.24 7.48 -10.17
N TRP A 81 7.81 6.85 -9.09
CA TRP A 81 6.76 5.84 -9.09
C TRP A 81 5.61 6.25 -8.17
N VAL A 82 4.38 5.91 -8.59
CA VAL A 82 3.18 6.04 -7.80
C VAL A 82 2.91 4.70 -7.12
N ALA A 83 2.99 4.67 -5.80
CA ALA A 83 2.59 3.52 -5.00
C ALA A 83 1.06 3.48 -4.81
N ALA A 84 0.47 2.30 -4.93
CA ALA A 84 -0.96 2.06 -4.78
C ALA A 84 -1.25 0.67 -4.19
N TYR A 85 -2.52 0.40 -3.87
CA TYR A 85 -2.96 -0.96 -3.53
C TYR A 85 -3.04 -1.83 -4.79
N PRO A 86 -2.73 -3.14 -4.72
CA PRO A 86 -2.50 -3.94 -3.51
C PRO A 86 -1.21 -3.64 -2.75
N VAL A 87 -1.23 -3.92 -1.43
CA VAL A 87 -0.04 -3.90 -0.56
C VAL A 87 0.05 -5.21 0.20
N VAL A 88 1.25 -5.78 0.32
CA VAL A 88 1.53 -6.91 1.22
C VAL A 88 2.52 -6.45 2.29
N ALA A 89 2.17 -6.68 3.54
CA ALA A 89 3.03 -6.38 4.68
C ALA A 89 2.86 -7.45 5.76
N ASP A 90 3.74 -7.44 6.75
CA ASP A 90 3.56 -8.23 7.96
C ASP A 90 2.31 -7.77 8.74
N GLY A 91 1.44 -8.71 9.11
CA GLY A 91 0.25 -8.39 9.88
C GLY A 91 0.57 -7.78 11.24
N ALA A 92 1.72 -8.10 11.85
CA ALA A 92 2.16 -7.41 13.07
C ALA A 92 2.41 -5.91 12.85
N LEU A 93 2.95 -5.53 11.69
CA LEU A 93 3.10 -4.14 11.29
C LEU A 93 1.73 -3.50 11.06
N LEU A 94 0.83 -4.15 10.33
CA LEU A 94 -0.52 -3.63 10.09
C LEU A 94 -1.29 -3.36 11.39
N ARG A 95 -1.22 -4.27 12.37
CA ARG A 95 -1.83 -4.07 13.70
C ARG A 95 -1.30 -2.83 14.40
N SER A 96 0.00 -2.53 14.27
CA SER A 96 0.61 -1.35 14.89
C SER A 96 0.16 -0.02 14.25
N LEU A 97 -0.44 -0.09 13.07
CA LEU A 97 -0.91 1.05 12.27
C LEU A 97 -2.46 1.13 12.21
N ALA A 98 -3.16 0.43 13.09
CA ALA A 98 -4.63 0.34 13.10
C ALA A 98 -5.35 1.62 13.62
N ASN A 99 -4.65 2.76 13.66
CA ASN A 99 -5.12 4.03 14.20
C ASN A 99 -5.20 5.16 13.16
N PHE A 100 -4.93 4.89 11.88
CA PHE A 100 -5.06 5.88 10.81
C PHE A 100 -6.52 6.05 10.39
N ASP A 101 -6.89 7.27 10.02
CA ASP A 101 -8.29 7.58 9.69
C ASP A 101 -8.63 7.18 8.24
N ALA A 102 -7.64 7.16 7.35
CA ALA A 102 -7.83 6.85 5.94
C ALA A 102 -6.83 5.82 5.38
N PRO A 103 -7.23 4.99 4.39
CA PRO A 103 -6.31 4.04 3.74
C PRO A 103 -5.09 4.67 3.07
N VAL A 104 -5.19 5.93 2.64
CA VAL A 104 -4.06 6.66 2.06
C VAL A 104 -3.00 7.00 3.11
N GLU A 105 -3.42 7.25 4.35
CA GLU A 105 -2.52 7.50 5.47
C GLU A 105 -1.82 6.21 5.90
N LEU A 106 -2.55 5.09 5.92
CA LEU A 106 -1.98 3.76 6.13
C LEU A 106 -0.90 3.45 5.09
N LEU A 107 -1.20 3.65 3.80
CA LEU A 107 -0.24 3.43 2.71
C LEU A 107 1.01 4.28 2.92
N ARG A 108 0.85 5.58 3.22
CA ARG A 108 1.97 6.47 3.52
C ARG A 108 2.77 5.99 4.72
N ALA A 109 2.11 5.55 5.79
CA ALA A 109 2.78 5.06 6.99
C ALA A 109 3.57 3.78 6.71
N LEU A 110 3.03 2.86 5.93
CA LEU A 110 3.70 1.63 5.51
C LEU A 110 4.97 1.91 4.69
N LEU A 111 4.89 2.83 3.72
CA LEU A 111 6.05 3.25 2.92
C LEU A 111 7.13 3.97 3.75
N ASN A 112 6.75 4.56 4.88
CA ASN A 112 7.66 5.25 5.80
C ASN A 112 8.03 4.42 7.05
N ALA A 113 7.65 3.14 7.11
CA ALA A 113 7.86 2.29 8.28
C ALA A 113 9.33 1.87 8.51
N GLY A 114 10.26 2.38 7.71
CA GLY A 114 11.68 2.01 7.77
C GLY A 114 11.99 0.60 7.24
N ARG A 115 11.05 -0.01 6.51
CA ARG A 115 11.22 -1.29 5.82
C ARG A 115 11.57 -1.07 4.35
N GLU A 116 12.24 -2.04 3.76
CA GLU A 116 12.48 -2.03 2.31
C GLU A 116 11.12 -2.08 1.58
N VAL A 117 10.94 -1.20 0.58
CA VAL A 117 9.76 -1.18 -0.26
C VAL A 117 10.08 -1.88 -1.58
N ARG A 118 9.28 -2.91 -1.93
CA ARG A 118 9.45 -3.71 -3.15
C ARG A 118 8.20 -3.63 -4.02
N ALA A 119 8.40 -3.65 -5.34
CA ALA A 119 7.30 -3.73 -6.29
C ALA A 119 6.66 -5.13 -6.30
N LEU A 120 5.35 -5.21 -6.47
CA LEU A 120 4.68 -6.48 -6.79
C LEU A 120 5.03 -6.91 -8.23
N ALA A 121 5.31 -8.20 -8.43
CA ALA A 121 5.78 -8.74 -9.71
C ALA A 121 4.73 -8.72 -10.84
N GLU A 122 3.43 -8.59 -10.51
CA GLU A 122 2.34 -8.34 -11.46
C GLU A 122 1.52 -7.16 -10.93
N ASP A 123 1.64 -5.99 -11.55
CA ASP A 123 0.74 -4.87 -11.28
C ASP A 123 -0.60 -5.12 -12.02
N PRO A 124 -1.76 -5.14 -11.34
CA PRO A 124 -3.05 -5.22 -12.01
C PRO A 124 -3.30 -4.07 -12.99
N ALA A 125 -2.60 -2.93 -12.85
CA ALA A 125 -2.71 -1.78 -13.74
C ALA A 125 -2.01 -1.97 -15.10
N ASP A 126 -1.17 -3.00 -15.24
CA ASP A 126 -0.46 -3.32 -16.49
C ASP A 126 -1.24 -4.31 -17.40
N ARG A 127 -2.46 -4.71 -17.01
CA ARG A 127 -3.36 -5.57 -17.80
C ARG A 127 -4.59 -4.81 -18.29
#